data_AF-A0A349EG65-F1
#
_entry.id   AF-A0A349EG65-F1
#
_cell.length_a   1.000
_cell.length_b   1.000
_cell.length_c   1.000
_cell.angle_alpha   90.00
_cell.angle_beta   90.00
_cell.angle_gamma   90.00
#
_symmetry.space_group_name_H-M   'P 1'
#
loop_
_entity.id
_entity.type
_entity.pdbx_description
1 polymer ?
#
loop_
_entity_poly.entity_id
_entity_poly.type
_entity_poly.pdbx_seq_one_letter_code
_entity_poly.pdbx_strand_id
1 'polypeptide(L)'
;MPAKVDEQEMLKRLRELEEENARLRNAAKSATPKTTVTESEYKGHPTLNFEGGFRPFSLGLKKLVVIREVWPEVEAFLERHGEIKLKSSAGRDSGSLI
;
A
#
# COMPACT_ATOMS: atom_id res chain seq x y z
N MET A 1 48.44 17.36 6.08
CA MET A 1 47.09 17.29 6.70
C MET A 1 46.06 17.05 5.60
N PRO A 2 45.51 15.83 5.44
CA PRO A 2 44.62 15.46 4.33
C PRO A 2 43.11 15.52 4.67
N ALA A 3 42.69 16.22 5.73
CA ALA A 3 41.33 16.14 6.25
C ALA A 3 40.23 16.76 5.35
N LYS A 4 40.58 17.67 4.43
CA LYS A 4 39.59 18.38 3.59
C LYS A 4 39.08 17.58 2.39
N VAL A 5 39.86 16.60 1.91
CA VAL A 5 39.50 15.76 0.76
C VAL A 5 38.47 14.71 1.19
N ASP A 6 38.65 14.11 2.36
CA ASP A 6 37.70 13.18 2.97
C ASP A 6 36.33 13.82 3.21
N GLU A 7 36.29 15.09 3.64
CA GLU A 7 35.05 15.77 3.98
C GLU A 7 34.19 16.05 2.73
N GLN A 8 34.82 16.44 1.62
CA GLN A 8 34.12 16.64 0.34
C GLN A 8 33.66 15.33 -0.29
N GLU A 9 34.47 14.28 -0.21
CA GLU A 9 34.12 12.96 -0.75
C GLU A 9 32.99 12.31 0.06
N MET A 10 32.98 12.52 1.38
CA MET A 10 31.91 12.10 2.28
C MET A 10 30.61 12.85 2.00
N LEU A 11 30.65 14.18 1.78
CA LEU A 11 29.47 14.96 1.41
C LEU A 11 28.88 14.55 0.06
N LYS A 12 29.74 14.23 -0.92
CA LYS A 12 29.31 13.75 -2.23
C LYS A 12 28.58 12.40 -2.10
N ARG A 13 29.14 11.49 -1.31
CA ARG A 13 28.54 10.17 -1.06
C ARG A 13 27.23 10.26 -0.27
N LEU A 14 27.11 11.22 0.64
CA LEU A 14 25.88 11.50 1.37
C LEU A 14 24.76 11.94 0.42
N ARG A 15 25.06 12.84 -0.53
CA ARG A 15 24.09 13.31 -1.53
C ARG A 15 23.61 12.18 -2.43
N GLU A 16 24.52 11.33 -2.91
CA GLU A 16 24.17 10.17 -3.73
C GLU A 16 23.27 9.18 -2.96
N LEU A 17 23.55 8.95 -1.68
CA LEU A 17 22.72 8.10 -0.82
C LEU A 17 21.35 8.71 -0.49
N GLU A 18 21.25 10.04 -0.36
CA GLU A 18 19.99 10.76 -0.18
C GLU A 18 19.13 10.72 -1.44
N GLU A 19 19.73 10.89 -2.61
CA GLU A 19 19.06 10.78 -3.91
C GLU A 19 18.53 9.36 -4.16
N GLU A 20 19.32 8.33 -3.86
CA GLU A 20 18.85 6.94 -3.99
C GLU A 20 17.76 6.60 -2.95
N ASN A 21 17.88 7.09 -1.71
CA ASN A 21 16.81 6.95 -0.71
C ASN A 21 15.52 7.65 -1.14
N ALA A 22 15.62 8.85 -1.73
CA ALA A 22 14.48 9.57 -2.26
C ALA A 22 13.83 8.79 -3.41
N ARG A 23 14.63 8.22 -4.32
CA ARG A 23 14.15 7.38 -5.41
C ARG A 23 13.42 6.13 -4.91
N LEU A 24 14.02 5.40 -3.97
CA LEU A 24 13.45 4.19 -3.38
C LEU A 24 12.15 4.48 -2.62
N ARG A 25 12.10 5.59 -1.87
CA ARG A 25 10.88 6.04 -1.17
C ARG A 25 9.78 6.44 -2.14
N ASN A 26 10.11 7.09 -3.25
CA ASN A 26 9.14 7.46 -4.27
C ASN A 26 8.61 6.23 -5.03
N ALA A 27 9.48 5.26 -5.32
CA ALA A 27 9.08 3.96 -5.88
C ALA A 27 8.16 3.20 -4.91
N ALA A 28 8.50 3.14 -3.62
CA ALA A 28 7.68 2.50 -2.59
C ALA A 28 6.32 3.20 -2.36
N LYS A 29 6.25 4.53 -2.48
CA LYS A 29 4.99 5.29 -2.42
C LYS A 29 4.10 5.06 -3.64
N SER A 30 4.68 4.75 -4.79
CA SER A 30 3.96 4.48 -6.04
C SER A 30 3.42 3.05 -6.15
N ALA A 31 3.92 2.13 -5.32
CA ALA A 31 3.41 0.78 -5.24
C ALA A 31 2.07 0.79 -4.51
N THR A 32 0.96 0.88 -5.26
CA THR A 32 -0.36 0.53 -4.74
C THR A 32 -0.25 -0.85 -4.10
N PRO A 33 -0.56 -0.98 -2.80
CA PRO A 33 -0.38 -2.24 -2.09
C PRO A 33 -1.23 -3.31 -2.76
N LYS A 34 -0.53 -4.27 -3.40
CA LYS A 34 -1.15 -5.36 -4.14
C LYS A 34 -1.96 -6.22 -3.18
N THR A 35 -3.25 -6.42 -3.48
CA THR A 35 -4.08 -7.35 -2.73
C THR A 35 -3.50 -8.75 -2.84
N THR A 36 -3.24 -9.37 -1.70
CA THR A 36 -2.72 -10.73 -1.58
C THR A 36 -3.74 -11.57 -0.82
N VAL A 37 -4.05 -12.75 -1.37
CA VAL A 37 -4.97 -13.71 -0.76
C VAL A 37 -4.19 -14.99 -0.50
N THR A 38 -4.18 -15.44 0.75
CA THR A 38 -3.49 -16.67 1.16
C THR A 38 -4.44 -17.63 1.87
N GLU A 39 -4.26 -18.92 1.62
CA GLU A 39 -4.96 -19.97 2.35
C GLU A 39 -4.28 -20.23 3.68
N SER A 40 -5.08 -20.39 4.73
CA SER A 40 -4.60 -20.65 6.09
C SER A 40 -5.63 -21.47 6.88
N GLU A 41 -5.26 -21.87 8.08
CA GLU A 41 -6.13 -22.61 8.99
C GLU A 41 -6.21 -21.92 10.35
N TYR A 42 -7.42 -21.71 10.84
CA TYR A 42 -7.67 -21.19 12.19
C TYR A 42 -8.45 -22.21 13.00
N LYS A 43 -7.81 -22.78 14.02
CA LYS A 43 -8.39 -23.79 14.94
C LYS A 43 -9.00 -25.00 14.21
N GLY A 44 -8.29 -25.55 13.20
CA GLY A 44 -8.80 -26.69 12.43
C GLY A 44 -9.80 -26.32 11.32
N HIS A 45 -10.01 -25.03 11.05
CA HIS A 45 -10.94 -24.58 10.02
C HIS A 45 -10.22 -23.81 8.91
N PRO A 46 -10.46 -24.15 7.62
CA PRO A 46 -9.85 -23.45 6.50
C PRO A 46 -10.38 -22.01 6.39
N THR A 47 -9.46 -21.09 6.12
CA THR A 47 -9.68 -19.64 6.04
C THR A 47 -8.88 -19.04 4.89
N LEU A 48 -9.41 -17.98 4.30
CA LEU A 48 -8.66 -17.10 3.39
C LEU A 48 -8.28 -15.83 4.13
N ASN A 49 -7.00 -15.48 4.10
CA ASN A 49 -6.48 -14.22 4.63
C ASN A 49 -6.31 -13.23 3.49
N PHE A 50 -6.80 -12.01 3.70
CA PHE A 50 -6.76 -10.91 2.73
C PHE A 50 -5.89 -9.81 3.30
N GLU A 51 -4.86 -9.44 2.53
CA GLU A 51 -3.91 -8.38 2.85
C GLU A 51 -3.78 -7.41 1.67
N GLY A 52 -3.50 -6.14 1.92
CA GLY A 52 -3.39 -5.13 0.88
C GLY A 52 -3.51 -3.71 1.42
N GLY A 53 -4.02 -2.78 0.62
CA GLY A 53 -4.26 -1.38 1.01
C GLY A 53 -5.42 -1.13 1.97
N PHE A 54 -5.84 -2.17 2.68
CA PHE A 54 -6.95 -2.18 3.62
C PHE A 54 -6.55 -2.95 4.88
N ARG A 55 -7.33 -2.81 5.96
CA ARG A 55 -7.08 -3.54 7.20
C ARG A 55 -7.12 -5.06 6.94
N PRO A 56 -6.06 -5.81 7.24
CA PRO A 56 -6.05 -7.26 7.02
C PRO A 56 -7.23 -7.94 7.71
N PHE A 57 -7.84 -8.90 7.02
CA PHE A 57 -8.96 -9.66 7.54
C PHE A 57 -8.95 -11.09 7.00
N SER A 58 -9.66 -11.98 7.68
CA SER A 58 -9.81 -13.37 7.26
C SER A 58 -11.28 -13.76 7.11
N LEU A 59 -11.55 -14.63 6.13
CA LEU A 59 -12.86 -15.19 5.88
C LEU A 59 -12.78 -16.71 5.97
N GLY A 60 -13.56 -17.29 6.89
CA GLY A 60 -13.72 -18.74 6.96
C GLY A 60 -14.64 -19.27 5.85
N LEU A 61 -14.50 -20.56 5.56
CA LEU A 61 -15.21 -21.25 4.47
C LEU A 61 -16.72 -20.97 4.44
N LYS A 62 -17.42 -21.01 5.59
CA LYS A 62 -18.88 -20.77 5.64
C LYS A 62 -19.27 -19.39 5.09
N LYS A 63 -18.48 -18.35 5.41
CA LYS A 63 -18.74 -16.99 4.91
C LYS A 63 -18.47 -16.91 3.41
N LEU A 64 -17.42 -17.57 2.93
CA LEU A 64 -17.07 -17.63 1.51
C LEU A 64 -18.16 -18.31 0.67
N VAL A 65 -18.77 -19.39 1.18
CA VAL A 65 -19.90 -20.05 0.53
C VAL A 65 -21.09 -19.11 0.38
N VAL A 66 -21.47 -18.40 1.46
CA VAL A 66 -22.58 -17.43 1.41
C VAL A 66 -22.27 -16.30 0.42
N ILE A 67 -21.06 -15.73 0.47
CA ILE A 67 -20.64 -14.67 -0.47
C ILE A 67 -20.72 -15.15 -1.91
N ARG A 68 -20.37 -16.41 -2.18
CA ARG A 68 -20.48 -17.00 -3.52
C ARG A 68 -21.93 -17.12 -3.99
N GLU A 69 -22.85 -17.48 -3.10
CA GLU A 69 -24.28 -17.61 -3.42
C GLU A 69 -24.92 -16.25 -3.74
N VAL A 70 -24.56 -15.21 -2.97
CA VAL A 70 -25.10 -13.85 -3.13
C VAL A 70 -24.19 -12.91 -3.94
N TRP A 71 -23.25 -13.49 -4.70
CA TRP A 71 -22.29 -12.71 -5.49
C TRP A 71 -22.97 -11.75 -6.48
N PRO A 72 -24.07 -12.13 -7.18
CA PRO A 72 -24.77 -11.21 -8.07
C PRO A 72 -25.29 -9.95 -7.37
N GLU A 73 -25.80 -10.07 -6.14
CA GLU A 73 -26.26 -8.91 -5.35
C GLU A 73 -25.09 -8.02 -4.91
N VAL A 74 -23.93 -8.63 -4.61
CA VAL A 74 -22.70 -7.90 -4.31
C VAL A 74 -22.22 -7.13 -5.54
N GLU A 75 -22.21 -7.75 -6.72
CA GLU A 75 -21.86 -7.09 -7.98
C GLU A 75 -22.79 -5.91 -8.26
N ALA A 76 -24.11 -6.11 -8.19
CA ALA A 76 -25.08 -5.04 -8.39
C ALA A 76 -24.92 -3.89 -7.37
N PHE A 77 -24.54 -4.19 -6.12
CA PHE A 77 -24.22 -3.17 -5.14
C PHE A 77 -22.94 -2.40 -5.50
N LEU A 78 -21.89 -3.12 -5.93
CA LEU A 78 -20.63 -2.51 -6.37
C LEU A 78 -20.80 -1.69 -7.64
N GLU A 79 -21.68 -2.03 -8.57
CA GLU A 79 -21.96 -1.18 -9.73
C GLU A 79 -22.64 0.14 -9.33
N ARG A 80 -23.57 0.08 -8.36
CA ARG A 80 -24.26 1.29 -7.87
C ARG A 80 -23.38 2.23 -7.05
N HIS A 81 -22.37 1.69 -6.38
CA HIS A 81 -21.60 2.42 -5.36
C HIS A 81 -20.07 2.37 -5.54
N GLY A 82 -19.59 1.65 -6.55
CA GLY A 82 -18.18 1.32 -6.79
C GLY A 82 -17.34 2.46 -7.33
N GLU A 83 -17.95 3.62 -7.61
CA GLU A 83 -17.23 4.90 -7.62
C GLU A 83 -16.84 5.28 -6.19
N ILE A 84 -16.09 4.42 -5.52
CA ILE A 84 -15.27 4.84 -4.40
C ILE A 84 -14.27 5.80 -5.03
N LYS A 85 -14.55 7.10 -4.92
CA LYS A 85 -13.56 8.17 -5.11
C LYS A 85 -12.34 7.74 -4.30
N LEU A 86 -11.36 7.15 -4.98
CA LEU A 86 -9.96 7.28 -4.63
C LEU A 86 -9.77 8.78 -4.48
N LYS A 87 -9.94 9.28 -3.25
CA LYS A 87 -9.52 10.63 -2.90
C LYS A 87 -8.03 10.60 -3.18
N SER A 88 -7.69 11.06 -4.38
CA SER A 88 -6.51 11.84 -4.63
C SER A 88 -6.38 12.81 -3.47
N SER A 89 -5.59 12.45 -2.47
CA SER A 89 -4.80 13.44 -1.75
C SER A 89 -3.71 13.94 -2.71
N ALA A 90 -4.14 14.47 -3.84
CA ALA A 90 -3.38 15.35 -4.68
C ALA A 90 -3.57 16.75 -4.07
N GLY A 91 -2.43 17.42 -3.90
CA GLY A 91 -2.23 18.74 -3.32
C GLY A 91 -3.44 19.67 -3.20
N ARG A 92 -3.69 20.11 -1.97
CA ARG A 92 -3.87 21.53 -1.67
C ARG A 92 -2.62 21.93 -0.88
N ASP A 93 -1.55 22.37 -1.54
CA ASP A 93 -1.37 23.68 -2.17
C ASP A 93 -1.15 24.79 -1.12
N SER A 94 0.05 25.36 -1.22
CA SER A 94 0.50 26.70 -0.83
C SER A 94 0.02 27.32 0.50
N GLY A 95 0.94 27.31 1.47
CA GLY A 95 0.98 28.25 2.59
C GLY A 95 2.35 28.91 2.68
N SER A 96 2.69 29.74 1.68
CA SER A 96 3.72 30.76 1.82
C SER A 96 3.23 31.81 2.80
N LEU A 97 3.96 32.04 3.90
CA LEU A 97 3.96 33.31 4.61
C LEU A 97 5.23 33.35 5.49
N ILE A 98 6.21 34.06 4.94
CA ILE A 98 7.19 34.99 5.56
C ILE A 98 7.52 34.73 7.03
#